data_AF-V9IB52-F1
#
_entry.id   AF-V9IB52-F1
#
_cell.length_a   1.000
_cell.length_b   1.000
_cell.length_c   1.000
_cell.angle_alpha   90.00
_cell.angle_beta   90.00
_cell.angle_gamma   90.00
#
_symmetry.space_group_name_H-M   'P 1'
#
loop_
_entity.id
_entity.type
_entity.pdbx_description
1 polymer ?
#
loop_
_entity_poly.entity_id
_entity_poly.type
_entity_poly.pdbx_seq_one_letter_code
_entity_poly.pdbx_strand_id
1 'polypeptide(L)'
;MANLKQALGASELTDKKAGLYRALVAEFLGTLLLNFFGCGSVITGNVVAISLAFGLAVATAIQGVGHVSGGHVNPAVTFGLMVIGKVRNRLLFLFIYI
;
A
#
# COMPACT_ATOMS: atom_id res chain seq x y z
N MET A 1 -8.50 -28.60 6.45
CA MET A 1 -7.46 -27.84 7.18
C MET A 1 -6.61 -27.11 6.14
N ALA A 2 -6.57 -25.77 6.18
CA ALA A 2 -5.81 -24.99 5.20
C ALA A 2 -4.31 -25.26 5.36
N ASN A 3 -3.65 -25.69 4.29
CA ASN A 3 -2.20 -25.90 4.26
C ASN A 3 -1.49 -24.61 4.68
N LEU A 4 -0.55 -24.68 5.63
CA LEU A 4 0.16 -23.51 6.16
C LEU A 4 0.85 -22.69 5.04
N LYS A 5 1.38 -23.35 4.00
CA LYS A 5 1.92 -22.69 2.80
C LYS A 5 0.87 -21.93 1.97
N GLN A 6 -0.37 -22.40 1.99
CA GLN A 6 -1.51 -21.81 1.28
C GLN A 6 -2.24 -20.74 2.12
N ALA A 7 -2.09 -20.81 3.46
CA ALA A 7 -2.46 -19.76 4.39
C ALA A 7 -1.46 -18.59 4.33
N LEU A 8 -0.15 -18.90 4.25
CA LEU A 8 0.95 -17.93 4.08
C LEU A 8 1.11 -17.41 2.65
N GLY A 9 0.39 -17.96 1.67
CA GLY A 9 0.45 -17.49 0.28
C GLY A 9 1.78 -17.69 -0.44
N ALA A 10 2.68 -18.54 0.09
CA ALA A 10 4.01 -18.78 -0.48
C ALA A 10 3.99 -19.37 -1.92
N SER A 11 2.86 -19.97 -2.31
CA SER A 11 2.62 -20.44 -3.68
C SER A 11 2.43 -19.30 -4.70
N GLU A 12 1.93 -18.14 -4.27
CA GLU A 12 1.76 -16.95 -5.12
C GLU A 12 3.07 -16.17 -5.26
N LEU A 13 3.98 -16.26 -4.27
CA LEU A 13 5.37 -15.78 -4.37
C LEU A 13 6.19 -16.58 -5.40
N THR A 14 5.79 -17.82 -5.67
CA THR A 14 6.44 -18.72 -6.64
C THR A 14 5.78 -18.66 -8.02
N ASP A 15 4.56 -18.12 -8.12
CA ASP A 15 3.86 -17.97 -9.40
C ASP A 15 4.44 -16.78 -10.16
N LYS A 16 5.23 -17.08 -11.20
CA LYS A 16 5.93 -16.11 -12.07
C LYS A 16 4.99 -15.20 -12.89
N LYS A 17 3.68 -15.13 -12.61
CA LYS A 17 2.70 -14.35 -13.39
C LYS A 17 2.69 -12.85 -13.04
N ALA A 18 3.71 -12.16 -13.57
CA ALA A 18 3.69 -10.83 -14.19
C ALA A 18 3.21 -9.56 -13.43
N GLY A 19 2.63 -9.62 -12.24
CA GLY A 19 2.09 -8.42 -11.56
C GLY A 19 2.64 -8.12 -10.17
N LEU A 20 3.02 -9.14 -9.40
CA LEU A 20 3.24 -8.98 -7.96
C LEU A 20 4.42 -8.04 -7.62
N TYR A 21 5.57 -8.22 -8.26
CA TYR A 21 6.73 -7.34 -8.03
C TYR A 21 6.43 -5.87 -8.41
N ARG A 22 5.63 -5.65 -9.45
CA ARG A 22 5.21 -4.30 -9.89
C ARG A 22 4.27 -3.68 -8.88
N ALA A 23 3.34 -4.47 -8.33
CA ALA A 23 2.44 -4.04 -7.27
C ALA A 23 3.21 -3.68 -5.98
N LEU A 24 4.19 -4.51 -5.58
CA LEU A 24 5.00 -4.22 -4.38
C LEU A 24 5.84 -2.96 -4.54
N VAL A 25 6.49 -2.77 -5.70
CA VAL A 25 7.26 -1.55 -5.99
C VAL A 25 6.34 -0.33 -6.07
N ALA A 26 5.15 -0.48 -6.67
CA ALA A 26 4.13 0.58 -6.71
C ALA A 26 3.69 1.01 -5.30
N GLU A 27 3.39 0.07 -4.42
CA GLU A 27 3.01 0.35 -3.03
C GLU A 27 4.16 0.99 -2.25
N PHE A 28 5.38 0.47 -2.40
CA PHE A 28 6.56 1.05 -1.75
C PHE A 28 6.80 2.50 -2.18
N LEU A 29 6.73 2.77 -3.48
CA LEU A 29 6.89 4.13 -4.00
C LEU A 29 5.74 5.04 -3.55
N GLY A 30 4.51 4.54 -3.52
CA GLY A 30 3.37 5.28 -2.99
C GLY A 30 3.59 5.68 -1.53
N THR A 31 3.95 4.71 -0.67
CA THR A 31 4.16 4.93 0.76
C THR A 31 5.34 5.86 1.01
N LEU A 32 6.42 5.71 0.24
CA LEU A 32 7.59 6.59 0.29
C LEU A 32 7.20 8.03 -0.04
N LEU A 33 6.46 8.26 -1.12
CA LEU A 33 6.03 9.61 -1.52
C LEU A 33 5.11 10.24 -0.47
N LEU A 34 4.14 9.47 0.04
CA LEU A 34 3.23 9.92 1.09
C LEU A 34 4.00 10.36 2.33
N ASN A 35 4.95 9.55 2.79
CA ASN A 35 5.68 9.84 4.01
C ASN A 35 6.70 10.96 3.80
N PHE A 36 7.37 11.02 2.64
CA PHE A 36 8.34 12.06 2.32
C PHE A 36 7.68 13.45 2.29
N PHE A 37 6.61 13.63 1.51
CA PHE A 37 5.92 14.92 1.43
C PHE A 37 5.06 15.21 2.66
N GLY A 38 4.40 14.20 3.21
CA GLY A 38 3.60 14.33 4.43
C GLY A 38 4.44 14.76 5.62
N CYS A 39 5.46 13.98 6.00
CA CYS A 39 6.33 14.33 7.12
C CYS A 39 7.15 15.60 6.84
N GLY A 40 7.61 15.82 5.60
CA GLY A 40 8.32 17.05 5.22
C GLY A 40 7.46 18.31 5.42
N SER A 41 6.15 18.21 5.18
CA SER A 41 5.23 19.34 5.38
C SER A 41 5.07 19.75 6.85
N VAL A 42 5.36 18.86 7.80
CA VAL A 42 5.22 19.13 9.25
C VAL A 42 6.14 20.27 9.69
N ILE A 43 7.28 20.45 9.02
CA ILE A 43 8.23 21.55 9.28
C ILE A 43 7.57 22.93 9.12
N THR A 44 6.52 23.04 8.29
CA THR A 44 5.82 24.30 8.05
C THR A 44 5.02 24.79 9.26
N GLY A 45 4.64 23.89 10.20
CA GLY A 45 3.78 24.21 11.34
C GLY A 45 2.35 24.67 10.97
N ASN A 46 2.01 24.71 9.69
CA ASN A 46 0.72 25.20 9.20
C ASN A 46 -0.21 24.02 8.92
N VAL A 47 -1.28 23.91 9.70
CA VAL A 47 -2.25 22.81 9.60
C VAL A 47 -2.87 22.69 8.21
N VAL A 48 -3.12 23.81 7.52
CA VAL A 48 -3.68 23.80 6.16
C VAL A 48 -2.65 23.23 5.18
N ALA A 49 -1.40 23.68 5.25
CA ALA A 49 -0.33 23.18 4.39
C ALA A 49 -0.06 21.69 4.62
N ILE A 50 -0.06 21.25 5.88
CA ILE A 50 0.12 19.84 6.25
C ILE A 50 -1.03 19.00 5.71
N SER A 51 -2.28 19.42 5.94
CA SER A 51 -3.47 18.70 5.48
C SER A 51 -3.50 18.57 3.96
N LEU A 52 -3.13 19.65 3.25
CA LEU A 52 -3.10 19.67 1.80
C LEU A 52 -1.96 18.80 1.24
N ALA A 53 -0.78 18.80 1.88
CA ALA A 53 0.34 17.97 1.47
C ALA A 53 0.02 16.48 1.57
N PHE A 54 -0.54 16.03 2.70
CA PHE A 54 -0.97 14.63 2.86
C PHE A 54 -2.06 14.25 1.85
N GLY A 55 -3.08 15.10 1.69
CA GLY A 55 -4.19 14.83 0.78
C GLY A 55 -3.76 14.74 -0.69
N LEU A 56 -2.95 15.70 -1.16
CA LEU A 56 -2.47 15.72 -2.53
C LEU A 56 -1.44 14.63 -2.81
N ALA A 57 -0.58 14.30 -1.85
CA ALA A 57 0.39 13.20 -1.99
C ALA A 57 -0.32 11.86 -2.17
N VAL A 58 -1.33 11.56 -1.34
CA VAL A 58 -2.08 10.29 -1.47
C VAL A 58 -2.90 10.25 -2.76
N ALA A 59 -3.54 11.36 -3.14
CA ALA A 59 -4.31 11.45 -4.38
C ALA A 59 -3.42 11.21 -5.61
N THR A 60 -2.23 11.82 -5.63
CA THR A 60 -1.25 11.67 -6.70
C THR A 60 -0.69 10.25 -6.75
N ALA A 61 -0.38 9.65 -5.60
CA ALA A 61 0.10 8.28 -5.53
C ALA A 61 -0.96 7.29 -6.07
N ILE A 62 -2.22 7.42 -5.63
CA ILE A 62 -3.30 6.54 -6.10
C ILE A 62 -3.55 6.75 -7.61
N GLN A 63 -3.54 7.99 -8.10
CA GLN A 63 -3.69 8.26 -9.53
C GLN A 63 -2.55 7.64 -10.36
N GLY A 64 -1.32 7.69 -9.84
CA GLY A 64 -0.13 7.20 -10.52
C GLY A 64 0.01 5.68 -10.51
N VAL A 65 -0.25 5.01 -9.38
CA VAL A 65 0.06 3.58 -9.21
C VAL A 65 -1.13 2.72 -8.79
N GLY A 66 -2.31 3.30 -8.55
CA GLY A 66 -3.50 2.57 -8.09
C GLY A 66 -3.96 1.49 -9.07
N HIS A 67 -3.82 1.72 -10.37
CA HIS A 67 -4.12 0.73 -11.42
C HIS A 67 -3.11 -0.44 -11.47
N VAL A 68 -1.95 -0.31 -10.83
CA VAL A 68 -0.90 -1.33 -10.79
C VAL A 68 -1.02 -2.20 -9.55
N SER A 69 -1.26 -1.60 -8.37
CA SER A 69 -1.25 -2.31 -7.08
C SER A 69 -2.59 -2.42 -6.36
N GLY A 70 -3.59 -1.64 -6.76
CA GLY A 70 -4.82 -1.40 -5.98
C GLY A 70 -4.76 -0.14 -5.12
N GLY A 71 -3.59 0.50 -5.01
CA GLY A 71 -3.42 1.83 -4.43
C GLY A 71 -3.72 1.88 -2.93
N HIS A 72 -3.24 0.91 -2.16
CA HIS A 72 -3.48 0.91 -0.72
C HIS A 72 -2.62 1.96 0.00
N VAL A 73 -1.34 2.07 -0.38
CA VAL A 73 -0.36 3.10 0.01
C VAL A 73 -0.16 3.22 1.53
N ASN A 74 -0.74 2.29 2.29
CA ASN A 74 -0.81 2.32 3.74
C ASN A 74 -1.19 0.92 4.29
N PRO A 75 -0.38 0.36 5.20
CA PRO A 75 -0.67 -0.89 5.91
C PRO A 75 -2.03 -0.90 6.62
N ALA A 76 -2.41 0.19 7.28
CA ALA A 76 -3.67 0.30 8.01
C ALA A 76 -4.89 0.28 7.09
N VAL A 77 -4.77 0.90 5.91
CA VAL A 77 -5.82 0.87 4.88
C VAL A 77 -5.96 -0.54 4.32
N THR A 78 -4.85 -1.22 4.04
CA THR A 78 -4.86 -2.63 3.60
C THR A 78 -5.56 -3.53 4.62
N PHE A 79 -5.27 -3.33 5.91
CA PHE A 79 -5.93 -4.06 6.99
C PHE A 79 -7.43 -3.76 7.07
N GLY A 80 -7.83 -2.49 6.96
CA GLY A 80 -9.26 -2.11 6.93
C GLY A 80 -10.01 -2.76 5.77
N LEU A 81 -9.43 -2.78 4.57
CA LEU A 81 -10.00 -3.44 3.39
C LEU A 81 -10.10 -4.97 3.55
N MET A 82 -9.21 -5.58 4.33
CA MET A 82 -9.29 -7.00 4.69
C MET A 82 -10.46 -7.28 5.64
N VAL A 83 -10.68 -6.47 6.67
CA VAL A 83 -11.78 -6.66 7.63
C VAL A 83 -13.13 -6.67 6.92
N ILE A 84 -13.29 -5.86 5.87
CA ILE A 84 -14.52 -5.81 5.05
C ILE A 84 -14.54 -6.83 3.90
N GLY A 85 -13.58 -7.75 3.84
CA GLY A 85 -13.51 -8.84 2.86
C GLY A 85 -13.15 -8.41 1.43
N LYS A 86 -12.67 -7.18 1.22
CA LYS A 86 -12.28 -6.66 -0.11
C LYS A 86 -10.84 -7.03 -0.50
N VAL A 87 -10.02 -7.47 0.46
CA VAL A 87 -8.65 -7.94 0.21
C VAL A 87 -8.50 -9.37 0.72
N ARG A 88 -7.97 -10.26 -0.12
CA ARG A 88 -7.72 -11.67 0.24
C ARG A 88 -6.52 -11.76 1.19
N ASN A 89 -6.69 -12.45 2.32
CA ASN A 89 -5.77 -12.59 3.47
C ASN A 89 -4.29 -12.89 3.15
N ARG A 90 -3.96 -13.28 1.90
CA ARG A 90 -2.64 -13.66 1.41
C ARG A 90 -1.74 -12.50 0.95
N LEU A 91 -2.28 -11.32 0.60
CA LEU A 91 -1.47 -10.12 0.26
C LEU A 91 -1.05 -9.31 1.50
N LEU A 92 -1.72 -9.52 2.63
CA LEU A 92 -1.57 -8.74 3.86
C LEU A 92 -0.13 -8.75 4.40
N PHE A 93 0.52 -9.92 4.41
CA PHE A 93 1.87 -10.08 4.96
C PHE A 93 2.95 -9.34 4.15
N LEU A 94 2.70 -9.02 2.88
CA LEU A 94 3.66 -8.29 2.04
C LEU A 94 3.45 -6.78 2.10
N PHE A 95 2.22 -6.33 2.29
CA PHE A 95 1.84 -4.91 2.31
C PHE A 95 1.94 -4.30 3.71
N ILE A 96 1.98 -5.11 4.77
CA ILE A 96 2.22 -4.64 6.15
C ILE A 96 3.68 -4.27 6.41
N TYR A 97 4.62 -4.85 5.66
CA TYR A 97 6.07 -4.60 5.81
C TYR A 97 6.61 -3.53 4.85
N ILE A 98 5.76 -2.97 3.99
CA ILE A 98 6.04 -1.87 3.06
C ILE A 98 5.45 -0.58 3.66
#